data_AF-A0A9E3UJ23-F1
#
_entry.id   AF-A0A9E3UJ23-F1
#
_cell.length_a   1.000
_cell.length_b   1.000
_cell.length_c   1.000
_cell.angle_alpha   90.00
_cell.angle_beta   90.00
_cell.angle_gamma   90.00
#
_symmetry.space_group_name_H-M   'P 1'
#
loop_
_entity.id
_entity.type
_entity.pdbx_description
1 polymer ?
#
loop_
_entity_poly.entity_id
_entity_poly.type
_entity_poly.pdbx_seq_one_letter_code
_entity_poly.pdbx_strand_id
1 'polypeptide(L)'
;MTYACEQIALKLSNAGVERSLAIHRFGEPGARPKVYIQAGLHAAEVPGMVIVHHLLPMLRRADGDGKIRGEIVVVPAANPIGLGDTVLGVHLGRNSLASGANFNRGFLDLAAAVVSQLEGQLTDDADANVATIRKAMKGTIAAKTPKTELDDLRLKLLGLACDADYVFDMHAEEDALFAAVMAPWTVEHREKLVSHLDPQLIFYADYPPLFDTACSRPWADLAKHFGTSASIPQACLSVTLELRGSGHVDDDQARQDAANFVTLLTANGSIEGTVAAGKPLVEPIRFEGVEFIRTPVPGIVVYRRLLGDLIEKGEIIAEVVQPFARDLDAVRLEIRSATSGVFFACRHAVVAQADDVVGKVAGEEALADPKHY
;
A
#
# COMPACT_ATOMS: atom_id res chain seq x y z
N MET A 1 -27.09 8.84 -11.50
CA MET A 1 -25.67 8.76 -11.86
C MET A 1 -24.97 9.92 -11.17
N THR A 2 -24.07 9.62 -10.25
CA THR A 2 -23.33 10.58 -9.41
C THR A 2 -21.87 10.72 -9.83
N TYR A 3 -21.39 9.87 -10.75
CA TYR A 3 -20.02 9.84 -11.20
C TYR A 3 -19.49 11.22 -11.63
N ALA A 4 -18.35 11.60 -11.07
CA ALA A 4 -17.59 12.77 -11.45
C ALA A 4 -16.10 12.45 -11.61
N CYS A 5 -15.43 13.18 -12.50
CA CYS A 5 -13.98 13.17 -12.64
C CYS A 5 -13.46 14.59 -12.54
N GLU A 6 -12.50 14.82 -11.66
CA GLU A 6 -11.85 16.12 -11.48
C GLU A 6 -10.33 15.99 -11.62
N GLN A 7 -9.69 17.11 -11.97
CA GLN A 7 -8.24 17.24 -12.01
C GLN A 7 -7.82 18.20 -10.91
N ILE A 8 -6.93 17.74 -10.03
CA ILE A 8 -6.35 18.58 -8.97
C ILE A 8 -4.89 18.85 -9.34
N ALA A 9 -4.61 20.08 -9.80
CA ALA A 9 -3.25 20.53 -10.09
C ALA A 9 -2.39 20.51 -8.83
N LEU A 10 -1.13 20.08 -8.94
CA LEU A 10 -0.11 20.18 -7.90
C LEU A 10 0.53 21.57 -7.90
N LYS A 11 1.18 21.92 -6.79
CA LYS A 11 1.95 23.14 -6.62
C LYS A 11 3.02 23.20 -7.71
N LEU A 12 3.04 24.30 -8.45
CA LEU A 12 4.09 24.57 -9.44
C LEU A 12 5.47 24.56 -8.77
N SER A 13 6.31 23.60 -9.17
CA SER A 13 7.71 23.46 -8.77
C SER A 13 8.68 23.80 -9.91
N ASN A 14 8.32 23.43 -11.14
CA ASN A 14 9.11 23.62 -12.34
C ASN A 14 8.49 24.69 -13.23
N ALA A 15 9.32 25.59 -13.77
CA ALA A 15 8.85 26.65 -14.65
C ALA A 15 8.18 26.06 -15.91
N GLY A 16 6.91 26.41 -16.13
CA GLY A 16 6.16 26.01 -17.33
C GLY A 16 5.60 24.58 -17.32
N VAL A 17 5.70 23.84 -16.21
CA VAL A 17 5.14 22.49 -16.09
C VAL A 17 4.17 22.44 -14.92
N GLU A 18 2.93 22.03 -15.18
CA GLU A 18 1.92 21.73 -14.17
C GLU A 18 1.60 20.23 -14.24
N ARG A 19 1.63 19.57 -13.09
CA ARG A 19 1.18 18.18 -12.93
C ARG A 19 -0.14 18.15 -12.20
N SER A 20 -0.99 17.17 -12.46
CA SER A 20 -2.28 17.03 -11.78
C SER A 20 -2.58 15.58 -11.41
N LEU A 21 -3.45 15.43 -10.42
CA LEU A 21 -4.07 14.17 -10.05
C LEU A 21 -5.44 14.06 -10.72
N ALA A 22 -5.72 12.93 -11.36
CA ALA A 22 -7.08 12.56 -11.77
C ALA A 22 -7.82 11.92 -10.59
N ILE A 23 -8.98 12.44 -10.22
CA ILE A 23 -9.79 11.91 -9.12
C ILE A 23 -11.16 11.51 -9.66
N HIS A 24 -11.51 10.24 -9.49
CA HIS A 24 -12.81 9.71 -9.87
C HIS A 24 -13.66 9.53 -8.61
N ARG A 25 -14.89 10.05 -8.62
CA ARG A 25 -15.82 9.97 -7.49
C ARG A 25 -17.11 9.28 -7.90
N PHE A 26 -17.64 8.46 -7.01
CA PHE A 26 -18.93 7.79 -7.14
C PHE A 26 -19.67 7.85 -5.81
N GLY A 27 -21.00 7.92 -5.86
CA GLY A 27 -21.86 8.12 -4.70
C GLY A 27 -22.00 9.58 -4.28
N GLU A 28 -22.92 9.84 -3.36
CA GLU A 28 -23.14 11.17 -2.80
C GLU A 28 -21.98 11.56 -1.87
N PRO A 29 -21.38 12.76 -2.01
CA PRO A 29 -20.33 13.22 -1.11
C PRO A 29 -20.76 13.18 0.36
N GLY A 30 -19.96 12.56 1.22
CA GLY A 30 -20.26 12.37 2.64
C GLY A 30 -21.11 11.13 2.96
N ALA A 31 -21.60 10.39 1.97
CA ALA A 31 -22.23 9.09 2.18
C ALA A 31 -21.24 8.08 2.80
N ARG A 32 -21.78 7.10 3.55
CA ARG A 32 -21.00 6.12 4.29
C ARG A 32 -21.39 4.69 3.89
N PRO A 33 -20.42 3.76 3.83
CA PRO A 33 -18.99 3.98 4.07
C PRO A 33 -18.32 4.78 2.96
N LYS A 34 -17.29 5.56 3.30
CA LYS A 34 -16.38 6.19 2.35
C LYS A 34 -15.21 5.26 2.08
N VAL A 35 -14.96 4.95 0.82
CA VAL A 35 -13.82 4.14 0.36
C VAL A 35 -12.88 5.02 -0.46
N TYR A 36 -11.60 5.00 -0.10
CA TYR A 36 -10.53 5.60 -0.88
C TYR A 36 -9.65 4.50 -1.48
N ILE A 37 -9.42 4.56 -2.78
CA ILE A 37 -8.57 3.63 -3.53
C ILE A 37 -7.55 4.44 -4.30
N GLN A 38 -6.27 4.09 -4.19
CA GLN A 38 -5.25 4.66 -5.06
C GLN A 38 -4.30 3.59 -5.59
N ALA A 39 -3.64 3.89 -6.70
CA ALA A 39 -2.56 3.09 -7.25
C ALA A 39 -1.39 3.98 -7.67
N GLY A 40 -0.19 3.39 -7.68
CA GLY A 40 0.97 4.01 -8.29
C GLY A 40 1.54 5.19 -7.51
N LEU A 41 1.48 5.15 -6.18
CA LEU A 41 2.18 6.10 -5.33
C LEU A 41 3.69 5.96 -5.50
N HIS A 42 4.20 4.73 -5.51
CA HIS A 42 5.44 4.45 -6.22
C HIS A 42 5.12 4.28 -7.70
N ALA A 43 5.59 5.22 -8.53
CA ALA A 43 5.11 5.33 -9.89
C ALA A 43 5.53 4.16 -10.80
N ALA A 44 6.59 3.43 -10.44
CA ALA A 44 7.08 2.26 -11.18
C ALA A 44 6.31 0.96 -10.83
N GLU A 45 5.41 1.02 -9.85
CA GLU A 45 4.60 -0.12 -9.39
C GLU A 45 3.24 -0.09 -10.12
N VAL A 46 3.27 -0.47 -11.39
CA VAL A 46 2.18 -0.29 -12.36
C VAL A 46 0.98 -1.26 -12.29
N PRO A 47 1.04 -2.49 -11.71
CA PRO A 47 -0.09 -3.42 -11.74
C PRO A 47 -1.41 -2.82 -11.20
N GLY A 48 -1.34 -2.08 -10.09
CA GLY A 48 -2.50 -1.40 -9.51
C GLY A 48 -3.16 -0.40 -10.46
N MET A 49 -2.38 0.31 -11.28
CA MET A 49 -2.94 1.27 -12.24
C MET A 49 -3.79 0.57 -13.30
N VAL A 50 -3.40 -0.63 -13.73
CA VAL A 50 -4.13 -1.45 -14.71
C VAL A 50 -5.36 -2.09 -14.09
N ILE A 51 -5.30 -2.52 -12.83
CA ILE A 51 -6.50 -2.96 -12.08
C ILE A 51 -7.50 -1.82 -12.00
N VAL A 52 -7.05 -0.60 -11.65
CA VAL A 52 -7.94 0.57 -11.58
C VAL A 52 -8.54 0.91 -12.95
N HIS A 53 -7.78 0.75 -14.04
CA HIS A 53 -8.28 0.92 -15.41
C HIS A 53 -9.53 0.06 -15.67
N HIS A 54 -9.53 -1.20 -15.22
CA HIS A 54 -10.69 -2.10 -15.34
C HIS A 54 -11.78 -1.84 -14.29
N LEU A 55 -11.40 -1.42 -13.08
CA LEU A 55 -12.33 -1.12 -11.99
C LEU A 55 -13.23 0.09 -12.30
N LEU A 56 -12.67 1.15 -12.90
CA LEU A 56 -13.40 2.40 -13.15
C LEU A 56 -14.67 2.20 -14.02
N PRO A 57 -14.63 1.49 -15.17
CA PRO A 57 -15.84 1.15 -15.92
C PRO A 57 -16.86 0.34 -15.10
N MET A 58 -16.42 -0.58 -14.25
CA MET A 58 -17.31 -1.40 -13.41
C MET A 58 -18.02 -0.53 -12.36
N LEU A 59 -17.30 0.37 -11.70
CA LEU A 59 -17.87 1.34 -10.76
C LEU A 59 -18.82 2.31 -11.46
N ARG A 60 -18.47 2.78 -12.66
CA ARG A 60 -19.34 3.66 -13.46
C ARG A 60 -20.65 2.98 -13.84
N ARG A 61 -20.62 1.68 -14.15
CA ARG A 61 -21.82 0.89 -14.38
C ARG A 61 -22.66 0.75 -13.10
N ALA A 62 -22.03 0.42 -11.97
CA ALA A 62 -22.73 0.32 -10.70
C ALA A 62 -23.40 1.65 -10.28
N ASP A 63 -22.75 2.78 -10.55
CA ASP A 63 -23.34 4.12 -10.35
C ASP A 63 -24.48 4.44 -11.33
N GLY A 64 -24.33 4.07 -12.60
CA GLY A 64 -25.40 4.17 -13.60
C GLY A 64 -26.64 3.36 -13.21
N ASP A 65 -26.44 2.20 -12.60
CA ASP A 65 -27.48 1.33 -12.07
C ASP A 65 -28.02 1.80 -10.71
N GLY A 66 -27.51 2.89 -10.15
CA GLY A 66 -27.93 3.42 -8.85
C GLY A 66 -27.59 2.51 -7.67
N LYS A 67 -26.53 1.69 -7.78
CA LYS A 67 -26.12 0.72 -6.75
C LYS A 67 -25.07 1.24 -5.78
N ILE A 68 -24.44 2.38 -6.04
CA ILE A 68 -23.49 2.95 -5.06
C ILE A 68 -24.27 3.44 -3.84
N ARG A 69 -23.84 3.02 -2.64
CA ARG A 69 -24.47 3.38 -1.35
C ARG A 69 -23.56 4.25 -0.48
N GLY A 70 -22.25 4.05 -0.61
CA GLY A 70 -21.23 4.87 0.04
C GLY A 70 -20.70 6.02 -0.84
N GLU A 71 -19.58 6.62 -0.44
CA GLU A 71 -18.76 7.49 -1.28
C GLU A 71 -17.51 6.70 -1.70
N ILE A 72 -17.22 6.59 -2.99
CA ILE A 72 -16.02 5.89 -3.49
C ILE A 72 -15.15 6.91 -4.25
N VAL A 73 -13.92 7.08 -3.79
CA VAL A 73 -12.91 7.96 -4.38
C VAL A 73 -11.77 7.10 -4.92
N VAL A 74 -11.46 7.24 -6.20
CA VAL A 74 -10.42 6.45 -6.89
C VAL A 74 -9.41 7.38 -7.53
N VAL A 75 -8.13 7.17 -7.21
CA VAL A 75 -6.98 7.88 -7.78
C VAL A 75 -6.13 6.88 -8.59
N PRO A 76 -6.32 6.78 -9.92
CA PRO A 76 -5.68 5.74 -10.73
C PRO A 76 -4.15 5.84 -10.79
N ALA A 77 -3.61 7.06 -10.67
CA ALA A 77 -2.19 7.32 -10.63
C ALA A 77 -1.90 8.40 -9.59
N ALA A 78 -1.53 7.96 -8.39
CA ALA A 78 -1.31 8.83 -7.23
C ALA A 78 0.01 9.61 -7.26
N ASN A 79 0.88 9.40 -8.25
CA ASN A 79 2.17 10.08 -8.28
C ASN A 79 2.58 10.55 -9.69
N PRO A 80 2.02 11.67 -10.18
CA PRO A 80 2.42 12.25 -11.46
C PRO A 80 3.86 12.78 -11.45
N ILE A 81 4.45 13.04 -10.27
CA ILE A 81 5.86 13.45 -10.15
C ILE A 81 6.75 12.28 -10.59
N GLY A 82 6.62 11.13 -9.93
CA GLY A 82 7.39 9.92 -10.24
C GLY A 82 7.04 9.32 -11.61
N LEU A 83 5.84 9.52 -12.13
CA LEU A 83 5.52 9.11 -13.51
C LEU A 83 6.39 9.83 -14.57
N GLY A 84 6.88 11.03 -14.26
CA GLY A 84 7.80 11.76 -15.13
C GLY A 84 9.27 11.34 -14.99
N ASP A 85 9.62 10.51 -14.01
CA ASP A 85 11.01 10.22 -13.63
C ASP A 85 11.60 9.08 -14.47
N THR A 86 11.90 9.33 -15.74
CA THR A 86 12.63 8.38 -16.60
C THR A 86 14.08 8.78 -16.77
N VAL A 87 15.00 7.86 -16.48
CA VAL A 87 16.45 8.05 -16.66
C VAL A 87 16.96 6.99 -17.63
N LEU A 88 17.40 7.43 -18.81
CA LEU A 88 17.98 6.56 -19.84
C LEU A 88 17.11 5.34 -20.23
N GLY A 89 15.79 5.54 -20.27
CA GLY A 89 14.82 4.48 -20.60
C GLY A 89 14.40 3.60 -19.41
N VAL A 90 14.93 3.83 -18.21
CA VAL A 90 14.48 3.19 -16.98
C VAL A 90 13.49 4.11 -16.28
N HIS A 91 12.28 3.62 -16.04
CA HIS A 91 11.30 4.34 -15.25
C HIS A 91 11.64 4.18 -13.76
N LEU A 92 12.01 5.29 -13.13
CA LEU A 92 12.17 5.39 -11.70
C LEU A 92 10.85 5.86 -11.11
N GLY A 93 10.47 5.36 -9.94
CA GLY A 93 9.20 5.79 -9.36
C GLY A 93 9.08 5.64 -7.85
N ARG A 94 10.10 5.09 -7.20
CA ARG A 94 10.08 4.83 -5.76
C ARG A 94 10.41 6.06 -4.93
N ASN A 95 11.39 6.85 -5.37
CA ASN A 95 11.87 8.05 -4.71
C ASN A 95 11.85 9.23 -5.68
N SER A 96 11.58 10.43 -5.16
CA SER A 96 11.66 11.67 -5.94
C SER A 96 13.07 11.90 -6.44
N LEU A 97 13.26 12.07 -7.75
CA LEU A 97 14.56 12.40 -8.33
C LEU A 97 15.13 13.73 -7.83
N ALA A 98 14.25 14.68 -7.45
CA ALA A 98 14.68 16.00 -7.01
C ALA A 98 15.23 16.00 -5.57
N SER A 99 14.73 15.14 -4.68
CA SER A 99 15.05 15.19 -3.25
C SER A 99 15.60 13.88 -2.67
N GLY A 100 15.49 12.76 -3.39
CA GLY A 100 15.78 11.42 -2.88
C GLY A 100 14.73 10.89 -1.90
N ALA A 101 13.69 11.67 -1.57
CA ALA A 101 12.68 11.25 -0.61
C ALA A 101 11.75 10.17 -1.21
N ASN A 102 11.48 9.13 -0.43
CA ASN A 102 10.51 8.10 -0.80
C ASN A 102 9.09 8.67 -0.84
N PHE A 103 8.34 8.36 -1.91
CA PHE A 103 6.99 8.89 -2.10
C PHE A 103 5.99 8.34 -1.08
N ASN A 104 6.17 7.10 -0.64
CA ASN A 104 5.36 6.44 0.39
C ASN A 104 5.91 6.65 1.82
N ARG A 105 6.58 7.78 2.11
CA ARG A 105 7.06 8.17 3.44
C ARG A 105 6.78 9.65 3.70
N GLY A 106 6.88 10.07 4.97
CA GLY A 106 6.87 11.50 5.33
C GLY A 106 5.49 12.16 5.24
N PHE A 107 4.42 11.39 5.42
CA PHE A 107 3.08 11.93 5.58
C PHE A 107 2.93 12.62 6.95
N LEU A 108 1.97 13.56 7.03
CA LEU A 108 1.67 14.27 8.27
C LEU A 108 1.13 13.29 9.32
N ASP A 109 1.75 13.27 10.51
CA ASP A 109 1.19 12.58 11.68
C ASP A 109 -0.07 13.32 12.14
N LEU A 110 -1.24 12.78 11.77
CA LEU A 110 -2.51 13.43 12.04
C LEU A 110 -2.88 13.38 13.52
N ALA A 111 -2.62 12.28 14.23
CA ALA A 111 -2.93 12.20 15.67
C ALA A 111 -2.17 13.28 16.44
N ALA A 112 -0.85 13.37 16.24
CA ALA A 112 -0.04 14.40 16.87
C ALA A 112 -0.49 15.81 16.47
N ALA A 113 -0.98 16.00 15.24
CA ALA A 113 -1.41 17.30 14.74
C ALA A 113 -2.78 17.76 15.27
N VAL A 114 -3.68 16.84 15.65
CA VAL A 114 -5.05 17.17 16.09
C VAL A 114 -5.30 16.97 17.58
N VAL A 115 -4.48 16.20 18.29
CA VAL A 115 -4.75 15.81 19.69
C VAL A 115 -5.10 16.98 20.61
N SER A 116 -4.33 18.07 20.55
CA SER A 116 -4.58 19.27 21.38
C SER A 116 -5.87 20.01 21.01
N GLN A 117 -6.32 19.91 19.75
CA GLN A 117 -7.59 20.48 19.32
C GLN A 117 -8.77 19.67 19.86
N LEU A 118 -8.60 18.37 20.09
CA LEU A 118 -9.67 17.47 20.51
C LEU A 118 -9.89 17.43 22.03
N GLU A 119 -8.95 17.96 22.83
CA GLU A 119 -9.07 18.04 24.28
C GLU A 119 -10.37 18.74 24.70
N GLY A 120 -11.16 18.06 25.54
CA GLY A 120 -12.46 18.54 26.02
C GLY A 120 -13.60 18.55 24.98
N GLN A 121 -13.38 18.08 23.75
CA GLN A 121 -14.44 17.98 22.72
C GLN A 121 -15.05 16.58 22.60
N LEU A 122 -14.34 15.55 23.04
CA LEU A 122 -14.76 14.15 22.91
C LEU A 122 -15.57 13.68 24.11
N THR A 123 -16.47 12.74 23.88
CA THR A 123 -17.43 12.23 24.87
C THR A 123 -17.54 10.69 24.82
N ASP A 124 -18.55 10.10 25.46
CA ASP A 124 -18.83 8.67 25.35
C ASP A 124 -19.59 8.31 24.04
N ASP A 125 -20.00 9.29 23.23
CA ASP A 125 -20.64 9.06 21.93
C ASP A 125 -19.59 8.83 20.83
N ALA A 126 -19.43 7.55 20.44
CA ALA A 126 -18.46 7.13 19.44
C ALA A 126 -18.68 7.76 18.06
N ASP A 127 -19.92 7.86 17.60
CA ASP A 127 -20.23 8.37 16.25
C ASP A 127 -19.98 9.88 16.18
N ALA A 128 -20.35 10.62 17.23
CA ALA A 128 -20.06 12.04 17.35
C ALA A 128 -18.55 12.31 17.42
N ASN A 129 -17.80 11.47 18.14
CA ASN A 129 -16.34 11.57 18.22
C ASN A 129 -15.69 11.31 16.85
N VAL A 130 -16.14 10.29 16.12
CA VAL A 130 -15.66 9.98 14.77
C VAL A 130 -15.86 11.17 13.82
N ALA A 131 -17.04 11.80 13.84
CA ALA A 131 -17.31 12.98 13.03
C ALA A 131 -16.39 14.17 13.41
N THR A 132 -16.18 14.38 14.72
CA THR A 132 -15.31 15.45 15.25
C THR A 132 -13.85 15.26 14.86
N ILE A 133 -13.32 14.04 15.01
CA ILE A 133 -11.93 13.70 14.66
C ILE A 133 -11.71 13.86 13.15
N ARG A 134 -12.59 13.35 12.30
CA ARG A 134 -12.51 13.52 10.84
C ARG A 134 -12.50 15.00 10.44
N LYS A 135 -13.35 15.82 11.05
CA LYS A 135 -13.38 17.26 10.82
C LYS A 135 -12.06 17.93 11.22
N ALA A 136 -11.50 17.60 12.38
CA ALA A 136 -10.23 18.14 12.85
C ALA A 136 -9.06 17.76 11.91
N MET A 137 -9.00 16.49 11.47
CA MET A 137 -7.97 16.02 10.53
C MET A 137 -8.06 16.76 9.19
N LYS A 138 -9.24 16.86 8.59
CA LYS A 138 -9.43 17.60 7.32
C LYS A 138 -9.07 19.08 7.46
N GLY A 139 -9.52 19.73 8.54
CA GLY A 139 -9.20 21.13 8.80
C GLY A 139 -7.70 21.36 8.96
N THR A 140 -7.01 20.47 9.67
CA THR A 140 -5.56 20.54 9.88
C THR A 140 -4.78 20.35 8.59
N ILE A 141 -5.17 19.42 7.72
CA ILE A 141 -4.56 19.24 6.39
C ILE A 141 -4.80 20.49 5.53
N ALA A 142 -6.03 20.98 5.46
CA ALA A 142 -6.39 22.15 4.65
C ALA A 142 -5.67 23.44 5.08
N ALA A 143 -5.30 23.56 6.36
CA ALA A 143 -4.55 24.70 6.88
C ALA A 143 -3.05 24.63 6.57
N LYS A 144 -2.51 23.49 6.13
CA LYS A 144 -1.08 23.36 5.78
C LYS A 144 -0.81 24.01 4.42
N THR A 145 0.24 24.82 4.38
CA THR A 145 0.79 25.33 3.11
C THR A 145 1.97 24.45 2.69
N PRO A 146 1.90 23.75 1.54
CA PRO A 146 3.00 22.92 1.06
C PRO A 146 4.18 23.78 0.61
N LYS A 147 5.40 23.33 0.95
CA LYS A 147 6.65 23.99 0.56
C LYS A 147 7.13 23.49 -0.81
N THR A 148 7.01 22.18 -1.04
CA THR A 148 7.39 21.52 -2.28
C THR A 148 6.19 20.89 -2.99
N GLU A 149 6.34 20.53 -4.26
CA GLU A 149 5.33 19.75 -5.00
C GLU A 149 5.10 18.37 -4.36
N LEU A 150 6.15 17.75 -3.79
CA LEU A 150 6.02 16.50 -3.05
C LEU A 150 5.21 16.67 -1.76
N ASP A 151 5.41 17.76 -1.01
CA ASP A 151 4.60 18.03 0.17
C ASP A 151 3.13 18.26 -0.20
N ASP A 152 2.89 18.98 -1.30
CA ASP A 152 1.56 19.23 -1.82
C ASP A 152 0.87 17.94 -2.28
N LEU A 153 1.60 17.06 -2.96
CA LEU A 153 1.13 15.74 -3.32
C LEU A 153 0.66 14.96 -2.09
N ARG A 154 1.52 14.87 -1.06
CA ARG A 154 1.20 14.16 0.18
C ARG A 154 -0.02 14.73 0.90
N LEU A 155 -0.11 16.06 1.01
CA LEU A 155 -1.26 16.73 1.64
C LEU A 155 -2.55 16.49 0.85
N LYS A 156 -2.49 16.49 -0.49
CA LYS A 156 -3.66 16.22 -1.34
C LYS A 156 -4.16 14.79 -1.22
N LEU A 157 -3.26 13.81 -1.35
CA LEU A 157 -3.64 12.39 -1.17
C LEU A 157 -4.20 12.15 0.24
N LEU A 158 -3.53 12.66 1.28
CA LEU A 158 -4.00 12.51 2.65
C LEU A 158 -5.34 13.23 2.87
N GLY A 159 -5.56 14.40 2.28
CA GLY A 159 -6.83 15.14 2.37
C GLY A 159 -8.01 14.44 1.68
N LEU A 160 -7.74 13.61 0.67
CA LEU A 160 -8.75 12.79 0.01
C LEU A 160 -9.13 11.55 0.84
N ALA A 161 -8.18 11.01 1.61
CA ALA A 161 -8.28 9.70 2.26
C ALA A 161 -8.50 9.74 3.79
N CYS A 162 -8.08 10.79 4.50
CA CYS A 162 -8.03 10.78 5.97
C CYS A 162 -9.38 10.63 6.67
N ASP A 163 -10.49 10.93 5.97
CA ASP A 163 -11.85 10.77 6.46
C ASP A 163 -12.57 9.54 5.92
N ALA A 164 -11.86 8.63 5.23
CA ALA A 164 -12.41 7.37 4.73
C ALA A 164 -12.67 6.35 5.86
N ASP A 165 -13.60 5.44 5.62
CA ASP A 165 -13.81 4.23 6.42
C ASP A 165 -12.89 3.10 5.95
N TYR A 166 -12.61 3.04 4.64
CA TYR A 166 -11.70 2.08 4.03
C TYR A 166 -10.66 2.76 3.13
N VAL A 167 -9.39 2.38 3.26
CA VAL A 167 -8.27 2.87 2.43
C VAL A 167 -7.55 1.68 1.80
N PHE A 168 -7.51 1.64 0.47
CA PHE A 168 -6.78 0.64 -0.31
C PHE A 168 -5.65 1.33 -1.08
N ASP A 169 -4.41 1.01 -0.74
CA ASP A 169 -3.22 1.53 -1.41
C ASP A 169 -2.56 0.41 -2.23
N MET A 170 -2.63 0.52 -3.55
CA MET A 170 -2.12 -0.50 -4.47
C MET A 170 -0.66 -0.24 -4.86
N HIS A 171 0.21 -1.16 -4.45
CA HIS A 171 1.65 -1.22 -4.69
C HIS A 171 2.02 -2.53 -5.41
N ALA A 172 3.31 -2.71 -5.68
CA ALA A 172 3.87 -3.95 -6.18
C ALA A 172 5.34 -4.07 -5.76
N GLU A 173 5.84 -5.30 -5.69
CA GLU A 173 7.28 -5.55 -5.49
C GLU A 173 8.02 -5.58 -6.83
N GLU A 174 9.33 -5.83 -6.82
CA GLU A 174 10.05 -6.14 -8.07
C GLU A 174 9.45 -7.39 -8.74
N ASP A 175 9.52 -8.53 -8.04
CA ASP A 175 8.77 -9.76 -8.29
C ASP A 175 8.25 -10.32 -6.97
N ALA A 176 6.98 -10.73 -6.91
CA ALA A 176 6.41 -11.30 -5.69
C ALA A 176 5.10 -12.07 -5.91
N LEU A 177 4.71 -12.84 -4.90
CA LEU A 177 3.33 -13.28 -4.70
C LEU A 177 2.43 -12.10 -4.33
N PHE A 178 1.11 -12.24 -4.53
CA PHE A 178 0.17 -11.22 -4.04
C PHE A 178 0.13 -11.24 -2.51
N ALA A 179 0.49 -10.12 -1.88
CA ALA A 179 0.40 -9.95 -0.44
C ALA A 179 -0.46 -8.74 -0.03
N ALA A 180 -1.00 -8.80 1.19
CA ALA A 180 -1.62 -7.67 1.86
C ALA A 180 -0.80 -7.29 3.09
N VAL A 181 -0.43 -6.03 3.23
CA VAL A 181 0.28 -5.49 4.40
C VAL A 181 -0.69 -4.62 5.19
N MET A 182 -0.87 -4.95 6.47
CA MET A 182 -1.87 -4.36 7.34
C MET A 182 -1.23 -3.81 8.61
N ALA A 183 -1.84 -2.80 9.21
CA ALA A 183 -1.39 -2.37 10.53
C ALA A 183 -1.97 -3.28 11.63
N PRO A 184 -1.28 -3.46 12.77
CA PRO A 184 -1.78 -4.28 13.89
C PRO A 184 -3.19 -3.91 14.35
N TRP A 185 -3.56 -2.63 14.36
CA TRP A 185 -4.90 -2.16 14.73
C TRP A 185 -6.00 -2.46 13.69
N THR A 186 -5.65 -2.97 12.51
CA THR A 186 -6.60 -3.34 11.45
C THR A 186 -6.70 -4.85 11.22
N VAL A 187 -5.77 -5.66 11.77
CA VAL A 187 -5.62 -7.08 11.44
C VAL A 187 -6.82 -7.93 11.85
N GLU A 188 -7.51 -7.56 12.94
CA GLU A 188 -8.74 -8.23 13.38
C GLU A 188 -9.90 -8.00 12.39
N HIS A 189 -9.81 -6.97 11.55
CA HIS A 189 -10.78 -6.65 10.51
C HIS A 189 -10.35 -7.12 9.12
N ARG A 190 -9.33 -7.98 9.01
CA ARG A 190 -8.75 -8.41 7.72
C ARG A 190 -9.76 -8.96 6.73
N GLU A 191 -10.81 -9.64 7.20
CA GLU A 191 -11.88 -10.16 6.34
C GLU A 191 -12.59 -9.04 5.56
N LYS A 192 -12.81 -7.87 6.17
CA LYS A 192 -13.44 -6.71 5.52
C LYS A 192 -12.55 -6.05 4.46
N LEU A 193 -11.24 -6.30 4.52
CA LEU A 193 -10.25 -5.67 3.66
C LEU A 193 -9.81 -6.59 2.52
N VAL A 194 -9.74 -7.91 2.73
CA VAL A 194 -9.06 -8.80 1.76
C VAL A 194 -9.75 -10.13 1.45
N SER A 195 -10.86 -10.48 2.11
CA SER A 195 -11.52 -11.81 1.95
C SER A 195 -11.99 -12.14 0.53
N HIS A 196 -12.18 -11.12 -0.30
CA HIS A 196 -12.55 -11.27 -1.72
C HIS A 196 -11.41 -11.00 -2.69
N LEU A 197 -10.25 -10.56 -2.20
CA LEU A 197 -9.08 -10.26 -3.04
C LEU A 197 -8.18 -11.49 -3.22
N ASP A 198 -8.21 -12.44 -2.29
CA ASP A 198 -7.42 -13.67 -2.30
C ASP A 198 -5.88 -13.45 -2.24
N PRO A 199 -5.37 -12.66 -1.26
CA PRO A 199 -3.94 -12.54 -1.08
C PRO A 199 -3.34 -13.88 -0.64
N GLN A 200 -2.18 -14.21 -1.19
CA GLN A 200 -1.44 -15.43 -0.84
C GLN A 200 -0.70 -15.27 0.49
N LEU A 201 -0.42 -14.04 0.89
CA LEU A 201 0.25 -13.68 2.14
C LEU A 201 -0.44 -12.48 2.78
N ILE A 202 -0.53 -12.50 4.11
CA ILE A 202 -0.96 -11.35 4.89
C ILE A 202 0.16 -11.04 5.87
N PHE A 203 0.66 -9.80 5.84
CA PHE A 203 1.63 -9.29 6.79
C PHE A 203 0.99 -8.28 7.70
N TYR A 204 1.51 -8.16 8.93
CA TYR A 204 1.24 -6.99 9.75
C TYR A 204 2.49 -6.30 10.27
N ALA A 205 2.49 -4.98 10.12
CA ALA A 205 3.58 -4.08 10.50
C ALA A 205 3.03 -2.69 10.83
N ASP A 206 3.61 -2.01 11.82
CA ASP A 206 3.31 -0.61 12.14
C ASP A 206 4.47 0.35 11.80
N TYR A 207 5.54 -0.17 11.21
CA TYR A 207 6.74 0.57 10.83
C TYR A 207 7.39 -0.01 9.56
N PRO A 208 7.94 0.83 8.67
CA PRO A 208 7.92 2.30 8.70
C PRO A 208 6.53 2.90 8.37
N PRO A 209 6.21 4.14 8.79
CA PRO A 209 4.93 4.77 8.46
C PRO A 209 4.73 4.91 6.94
N LEU A 210 3.66 4.32 6.46
CA LEU A 210 3.19 4.31 5.07
C LEU A 210 1.96 5.21 4.90
N PHE A 211 1.55 5.51 3.66
CA PHE A 211 0.36 6.29 3.36
C PHE A 211 -0.92 5.74 4.02
N ASP A 212 -1.16 4.43 3.86
CA ASP A 212 -2.33 3.75 4.41
C ASP A 212 -2.37 3.86 5.95
N THR A 213 -1.24 3.62 6.63
CA THR A 213 -1.09 3.78 8.07
C THR A 213 -1.24 5.24 8.50
N ALA A 214 -0.81 6.22 7.70
CA ALA A 214 -1.05 7.64 8.00
C ALA A 214 -2.55 7.98 8.03
N CYS A 215 -3.39 7.18 7.37
CA CYS A 215 -4.84 7.33 7.41
C CYS A 215 -5.50 6.57 8.58
N SER A 216 -5.02 5.37 8.93
CA SER A 216 -5.66 4.51 9.95
C SER A 216 -5.06 4.64 11.36
N ARG A 217 -3.75 4.88 11.48
CA ARG A 217 -3.03 5.06 12.75
C ARG A 217 -3.62 6.13 13.66
N PRO A 218 -4.12 7.29 13.15
CA PRO A 218 -4.61 8.35 14.03
C PRO A 218 -5.70 7.88 14.99
N TRP A 219 -6.55 6.93 14.56
CA TRP A 219 -7.61 6.37 15.39
C TRP A 219 -7.06 5.57 16.57
N ALA A 220 -6.08 4.68 16.32
CA ALA A 220 -5.44 3.89 17.36
C ALA A 220 -4.65 4.77 18.35
N ASP A 221 -3.90 5.74 17.84
CA ASP A 221 -3.08 6.63 18.68
C ASP A 221 -3.95 7.58 19.52
N LEU A 222 -5.04 8.12 18.97
CA LEU A 222 -5.98 8.95 19.73
C LEU A 222 -6.77 8.13 20.76
N ALA A 223 -7.23 6.91 20.41
CA ALA A 223 -7.87 6.01 21.36
C ALA A 223 -6.95 5.69 22.55
N LYS A 224 -5.65 5.46 22.28
CA LYS A 224 -4.64 5.26 23.32
C LYS A 224 -4.43 6.52 24.18
N HIS A 225 -4.38 7.70 23.57
CA HIS A 225 -4.15 8.97 24.27
C HIS A 225 -5.32 9.33 25.21
N PHE A 226 -6.56 9.30 24.71
CA PHE A 226 -7.73 9.64 25.51
C PHE A 226 -8.18 8.52 26.44
N GLY A 227 -7.79 7.28 26.18
CA GLY A 227 -8.13 6.13 27.02
C GLY A 227 -9.64 6.04 27.25
N THR A 228 -10.06 5.88 28.50
CA THR A 228 -11.48 5.76 28.86
C THR A 228 -12.21 7.10 28.95
N SER A 229 -11.55 8.24 28.68
CA SER A 229 -12.20 9.56 28.72
C SER A 229 -13.02 9.87 27.47
N ALA A 230 -12.84 9.08 26.39
CA ALA A 230 -13.60 9.20 25.16
C ALA A 230 -13.75 7.85 24.46
N SER A 231 -14.90 7.62 23.85
CA SER A 231 -15.13 6.42 23.01
C SER A 231 -14.62 6.67 21.59
N ILE A 232 -13.45 6.13 21.23
CA ILE A 232 -12.83 6.30 19.91
C ILE A 232 -12.65 4.92 19.26
N PRO A 233 -13.54 4.50 18.34
CA PRO A 233 -13.38 3.25 17.62
C PRO A 233 -12.33 3.38 16.50
N GLN A 234 -11.83 2.25 16.01
CA GLN A 234 -11.00 2.19 14.80
C GLN A 234 -11.86 2.48 13.55
N ALA A 235 -12.07 3.77 13.25
CA ALA A 235 -13.01 4.21 12.21
C ALA A 235 -12.39 4.37 10.81
N CYS A 236 -11.14 3.93 10.62
CA CYS A 236 -10.51 3.80 9.31
C CYS A 236 -9.75 2.46 9.27
N LEU A 237 -10.12 1.61 8.33
CA LEU A 237 -9.47 0.35 8.03
C LEU A 237 -8.64 0.54 6.76
N SER A 238 -7.34 0.29 6.85
CA SER A 238 -6.42 0.51 5.73
C SER A 238 -5.63 -0.75 5.40
N VAL A 239 -5.31 -0.93 4.13
CA VAL A 239 -4.44 -2.01 3.66
C VAL A 239 -3.59 -1.53 2.49
N THR A 240 -2.32 -1.92 2.52
CA THR A 240 -1.43 -1.88 1.35
C THR A 240 -1.52 -3.22 0.64
N LEU A 241 -1.77 -3.20 -0.67
CA LEU A 241 -1.83 -4.39 -1.49
C LEU A 241 -0.58 -4.46 -2.36
N GLU A 242 0.26 -5.46 -2.14
CA GLU A 242 1.45 -5.73 -2.93
C GLU A 242 1.09 -6.69 -4.07
N LEU A 243 0.64 -6.12 -5.19
CA LEU A 243 -0.03 -6.82 -6.28
C LEU A 243 0.96 -7.54 -7.22
N ARG A 244 1.78 -8.42 -6.64
CA ARG A 244 2.81 -9.21 -7.34
C ARG A 244 3.96 -8.31 -7.80
N GLY A 245 4.67 -8.71 -8.86
CA GLY A 245 5.79 -7.97 -9.43
C GLY A 245 5.39 -6.79 -10.31
N SER A 246 6.20 -5.74 -10.32
CA SER A 246 6.08 -4.54 -11.18
C SER A 246 6.11 -4.87 -12.67
N GLY A 247 6.77 -5.96 -13.07
CA GLY A 247 6.75 -6.47 -14.45
C GLY A 247 5.59 -7.43 -14.74
N HIS A 248 4.81 -7.83 -13.73
CA HIS A 248 3.67 -8.73 -13.87
C HIS A 248 2.40 -7.96 -14.19
N VAL A 249 2.30 -7.47 -15.42
CA VAL A 249 1.12 -6.76 -15.93
C VAL A 249 0.41 -7.65 -16.96
N ASP A 250 -0.74 -8.20 -16.56
CA ASP A 250 -1.59 -9.05 -17.39
C ASP A 250 -3.04 -8.55 -17.35
N ASP A 251 -3.68 -8.45 -18.52
CA ASP A 251 -5.02 -7.83 -18.64
C ASP A 251 -6.11 -8.71 -18.03
N ASP A 252 -6.02 -10.03 -18.21
CA ASP A 252 -7.01 -10.96 -17.69
C ASP A 252 -6.94 -11.04 -16.17
N GLN A 253 -5.71 -11.10 -15.61
CA GLN A 253 -5.50 -11.03 -14.17
C GLN A 253 -5.97 -9.70 -13.60
N ALA A 254 -5.63 -8.56 -14.23
CA ALA A 254 -6.04 -7.25 -13.74
C ALA A 254 -7.57 -7.05 -13.79
N ARG A 255 -8.24 -7.59 -14.80
CA ARG A 255 -9.71 -7.62 -14.92
C ARG A 255 -10.33 -8.47 -13.82
N GLN A 256 -9.75 -9.62 -13.51
CA GLN A 256 -10.21 -10.49 -12.42
C GLN A 256 -10.01 -9.82 -11.06
N ASP A 257 -8.86 -9.20 -10.83
CA ASP A 257 -8.58 -8.45 -9.59
C ASP A 257 -9.55 -7.27 -9.43
N ALA A 258 -9.87 -6.55 -10.51
CA ALA A 258 -10.88 -5.49 -10.49
C ALA A 258 -12.30 -6.02 -10.16
N ALA A 259 -12.67 -7.17 -10.70
CA ALA A 259 -13.94 -7.82 -10.38
C ALA A 259 -14.00 -8.26 -8.91
N ASN A 260 -12.92 -8.83 -8.37
CA ASN A 260 -12.75 -9.18 -6.96
C ASN A 260 -12.92 -7.94 -6.07
N PHE A 261 -12.38 -6.79 -6.48
CA PHE A 261 -12.60 -5.52 -5.81
C PHE A 261 -14.07 -5.09 -5.78
N VAL A 262 -14.81 -5.22 -6.90
CA VAL A 262 -16.26 -4.94 -6.90
C VAL A 262 -17.00 -5.87 -5.93
N THR A 263 -16.62 -7.14 -5.85
CA THR A 263 -17.17 -8.10 -4.87
C THR A 263 -16.88 -7.65 -3.44
N LEU A 264 -15.64 -7.24 -3.14
CA LEU A 264 -15.25 -6.70 -1.83
C LEU A 264 -16.06 -5.45 -1.45
N LEU A 265 -16.20 -4.49 -2.37
CA LEU A 265 -16.97 -3.27 -2.17
C LEU A 265 -18.47 -3.54 -2.02
N THR A 266 -18.97 -4.64 -2.58
CA THR A 266 -20.33 -5.11 -2.33
C THR A 266 -20.43 -5.73 -0.93
N ALA A 267 -19.46 -6.55 -0.53
CA ALA A 267 -19.40 -7.20 0.78
C ALA A 267 -19.37 -6.20 1.95
N ASN A 268 -18.66 -5.08 1.78
CA ASN A 268 -18.56 -4.04 2.81
C ASN A 268 -19.69 -2.98 2.75
N GLY A 269 -20.66 -3.16 1.86
CA GLY A 269 -21.85 -2.30 1.75
C GLY A 269 -21.65 -1.00 0.97
N SER A 270 -20.49 -0.76 0.36
CA SER A 270 -20.25 0.42 -0.49
C SER A 270 -21.05 0.35 -1.80
N ILE A 271 -21.26 -0.87 -2.31
CA ILE A 271 -22.08 -1.18 -3.48
C ILE A 271 -23.23 -2.08 -3.01
N GLU A 272 -24.44 -1.78 -3.45
CA GLU A 272 -25.62 -2.61 -3.23
C GLU A 272 -25.48 -3.94 -3.96
N GLY A 273 -25.70 -5.02 -3.22
CA GLY A 273 -25.78 -6.36 -3.75
C GLY A 273 -25.64 -7.41 -2.66
N THR A 274 -25.62 -8.67 -3.08
CA THR A 274 -25.30 -9.80 -2.22
C THR A 274 -24.15 -10.55 -2.86
N VAL A 275 -23.18 -10.95 -2.05
CA VAL A 275 -22.04 -11.75 -2.47
C VAL A 275 -21.96 -12.99 -1.59
N ALA A 276 -21.36 -14.05 -2.13
CA ALA A 276 -21.02 -15.22 -1.32
C ALA A 276 -20.03 -14.83 -0.22
N ALA A 277 -19.88 -15.68 0.79
CA ALA A 277 -18.81 -15.51 1.77
C ALA A 277 -17.44 -15.48 1.07
N GLY A 278 -16.54 -14.65 1.59
CA GLY A 278 -15.15 -14.59 1.11
C GLY A 278 -14.39 -15.88 1.35
N LYS A 279 -13.20 -15.97 0.76
CA LYS A 279 -12.33 -17.13 0.93
C LYS A 279 -11.73 -17.14 2.34
N PRO A 280 -11.47 -18.33 2.92
CA PRO A 280 -10.65 -18.44 4.12
C PRO A 280 -9.31 -17.74 3.90
N LEU A 281 -8.91 -16.90 4.84
CA LEU A 281 -7.66 -16.15 4.75
C LEU A 281 -6.51 -16.97 5.32
N VAL A 282 -5.32 -16.78 4.74
CA VAL A 282 -4.06 -17.28 5.31
C VAL A 282 -3.79 -16.62 6.67
N GLU A 283 -3.06 -17.31 7.53
CA GLU A 283 -2.66 -16.75 8.83
C GLU A 283 -1.73 -15.54 8.64
N PRO A 284 -1.98 -14.41 9.34
CA PRO A 284 -1.12 -13.24 9.26
C PRO A 284 0.29 -13.51 9.78
N ILE A 285 1.29 -13.12 9.00
CA ILE A 285 2.70 -13.24 9.31
C ILE A 285 3.19 -11.93 9.93
N ARG A 286 3.89 -12.04 11.06
CA ARG A 286 4.61 -10.93 11.65
C ARG A 286 5.72 -10.49 10.73
N PHE A 287 5.86 -9.18 10.51
CA PHE A 287 6.95 -8.69 9.68
C PHE A 287 8.33 -9.07 10.24
N GLU A 288 8.44 -9.26 11.57
CA GLU A 288 9.66 -9.76 12.21
C GLU A 288 10.00 -11.22 11.83
N GLY A 289 9.07 -11.97 11.25
CA GLY A 289 9.30 -13.31 10.69
C GLY A 289 9.77 -13.30 9.23
N VAL A 290 9.87 -12.12 8.60
CA VAL A 290 10.36 -11.99 7.22
C VAL A 290 11.88 -11.92 7.21
N GLU A 291 12.52 -12.88 6.54
CA GLU A 291 13.94 -12.83 6.23
C GLU A 291 14.17 -11.99 4.97
N PHE A 292 14.96 -10.93 5.10
CA PHE A 292 15.54 -10.21 3.96
C PHE A 292 16.87 -10.85 3.59
N ILE A 293 16.85 -11.71 2.58
CA ILE A 293 18.03 -12.47 2.16
C ILE A 293 18.96 -11.53 1.39
N ARG A 294 20.17 -11.33 1.90
CA ARG A 294 21.17 -10.42 1.34
C ARG A 294 22.32 -11.19 0.71
N THR A 295 22.85 -10.68 -0.40
CA THR A 295 24.07 -11.23 -0.98
C THR A 295 25.31 -10.73 -0.22
N PRO A 296 26.29 -11.58 0.14
CA PRO A 296 27.50 -11.14 0.83
C PRO A 296 28.50 -10.42 -0.11
N VAL A 297 28.31 -10.52 -1.42
CA VAL A 297 29.27 -10.07 -2.44
C VAL A 297 28.54 -9.51 -3.67
N PRO A 298 29.16 -8.60 -4.45
CA PRO A 298 28.57 -8.16 -5.71
C PRO A 298 28.63 -9.28 -6.74
N GLY A 299 27.68 -9.35 -7.67
CA GLY A 299 27.70 -10.34 -8.75
C GLY A 299 26.35 -10.52 -9.44
N ILE A 300 26.20 -11.64 -10.15
CA ILE A 300 24.96 -11.97 -10.87
C ILE A 300 24.19 -13.03 -10.09
N VAL A 301 23.01 -12.68 -9.58
CA VAL A 301 22.10 -13.56 -8.84
C VAL A 301 21.41 -14.52 -9.78
N VAL A 302 21.44 -15.81 -9.46
CA VAL A 302 20.78 -16.89 -10.17
C VAL A 302 19.91 -17.64 -9.18
N TYR A 303 18.60 -17.43 -9.23
CA TYR A 303 17.65 -18.11 -8.33
C TYR A 303 17.58 -19.61 -8.61
N ARG A 304 17.46 -20.39 -7.52
CA ARG A 304 17.27 -21.85 -7.54
C ARG A 304 15.87 -22.25 -7.09
N ARG A 305 15.05 -21.29 -6.69
CA ARG A 305 13.69 -21.45 -6.18
C ARG A 305 12.74 -20.51 -6.90
N LEU A 306 11.49 -20.93 -7.00
CA LEU A 306 10.39 -20.17 -7.57
C LEU A 306 9.59 -19.49 -6.46
N LEU A 307 8.95 -18.38 -6.78
CA LEU A 307 8.02 -17.74 -5.86
C LEU A 307 6.89 -18.72 -5.51
N GLY A 308 6.62 -18.87 -4.21
CA GLY A 308 5.69 -19.85 -3.65
C GLY A 308 6.33 -21.15 -3.16
N ASP A 309 7.62 -21.40 -3.44
CA ASP A 309 8.32 -22.55 -2.89
C ASP A 309 8.41 -22.46 -1.35
N LEU A 310 8.19 -23.59 -0.68
CA LEU A 310 8.50 -23.76 0.73
C LEU A 310 10.01 -24.01 0.88
N ILE A 311 10.64 -23.23 1.74
CA ILE A 311 12.08 -23.24 2.00
C ILE A 311 12.33 -23.78 3.40
N GLU A 312 13.30 -24.67 3.54
CA GLU A 312 13.86 -25.07 4.82
C GLU A 312 15.07 -24.20 5.20
N LYS A 313 15.24 -23.92 6.49
CA LYS A 313 16.42 -23.23 7.01
C LYS A 313 17.71 -23.92 6.54
N GLY A 314 18.60 -23.12 5.95
CA GLY A 314 19.88 -23.56 5.39
C GLY A 314 19.80 -23.97 3.91
N GLU A 315 18.62 -24.04 3.32
CA GLU A 315 18.42 -24.39 1.91
C GLU A 315 18.90 -23.27 0.98
N ILE A 316 19.41 -23.66 -0.20
CA ILE A 316 19.91 -22.73 -1.21
C ILE A 316 18.73 -22.10 -1.96
N ILE A 317 18.60 -20.79 -1.86
CA ILE A 317 17.56 -20.03 -2.58
C ILE A 317 18.08 -19.44 -3.90
N ALA A 318 19.37 -19.13 -3.96
CA ALA A 318 20.04 -18.54 -5.12
C ALA A 318 21.55 -18.80 -5.06
N GLU A 319 22.24 -18.47 -6.15
CA GLU A 319 23.69 -18.37 -6.22
C GLU A 319 24.10 -17.00 -6.75
N VAL A 320 25.30 -16.54 -6.40
CA VAL A 320 25.91 -15.32 -6.95
C VAL A 320 27.10 -15.73 -7.80
N VAL A 321 27.00 -15.44 -9.10
CA VAL A 321 28.08 -15.64 -10.06
C VAL A 321 29.04 -14.46 -10.00
N GLN A 322 30.34 -14.74 -9.85
CA GLN A 322 31.44 -13.79 -9.86
C GLN A 322 32.08 -13.70 -11.26
N PRO A 323 31.66 -12.76 -12.13
CA PRO A 323 32.16 -12.69 -13.50
C PRO A 323 33.65 -12.35 -13.61
N PHE A 324 34.25 -11.83 -12.53
CA PHE A 324 35.67 -11.48 -12.47
C PHE A 324 36.52 -12.46 -11.65
N ALA A 325 35.93 -13.59 -11.20
CA ALA A 325 36.68 -14.60 -10.46
C ALA A 325 37.79 -15.20 -11.34
N ARG A 326 39.01 -15.28 -10.79
CA ARG A 326 40.16 -15.92 -11.45
C ARG A 326 40.21 -17.42 -11.19
N ASP A 327 39.69 -17.82 -10.04
CA ASP A 327 39.50 -19.23 -9.69
C ASP A 327 38.16 -19.69 -10.28
N LEU A 328 38.23 -20.61 -11.24
CA LEU A 328 37.06 -21.13 -11.95
C LEU A 328 36.19 -22.03 -11.06
N ASP A 329 36.73 -22.54 -9.96
CA ASP A 329 36.01 -23.39 -9.00
C ASP A 329 35.27 -22.53 -7.94
N ALA A 330 35.63 -21.26 -7.78
CA ALA A 330 35.01 -20.31 -6.85
C ALA A 330 34.09 -19.28 -7.54
N VAL A 331 33.59 -19.59 -8.74
CA VAL A 331 32.79 -18.67 -9.57
C VAL A 331 31.38 -18.46 -9.02
N ARG A 332 30.87 -19.39 -8.21
CA ARG A 332 29.50 -19.38 -7.68
C ARG A 332 29.51 -19.47 -6.17
N LEU A 333 28.88 -18.50 -5.51
CA LEU A 333 28.65 -18.54 -4.06
C LEU A 333 27.18 -18.79 -3.78
N GLU A 334 26.90 -19.74 -2.89
CA GLU A 334 25.54 -20.07 -2.50
C GLU A 334 24.96 -19.00 -1.58
N ILE A 335 23.68 -18.65 -1.82
CA ILE A 335 22.86 -17.88 -0.90
C ILE A 335 21.85 -18.84 -0.29
N ARG A 336 21.90 -18.96 1.04
CA ARG A 336 21.06 -19.86 1.82
C ARG A 336 20.11 -19.06 2.70
N SER A 337 18.89 -19.55 2.89
CA SER A 337 17.93 -18.95 3.82
C SER A 337 18.31 -19.26 5.26
N ALA A 338 18.19 -18.29 6.15
CA ALA A 338 18.36 -18.44 7.59
C ALA A 338 17.06 -18.84 8.31
N THR A 339 15.92 -18.85 7.60
CA THR A 339 14.61 -19.22 8.11
C THR A 339 13.95 -20.33 7.27
N SER A 340 12.91 -20.96 7.82
CA SER A 340 11.99 -21.79 7.04
C SER A 340 10.74 -20.99 6.74
N GLY A 341 10.15 -21.14 5.55
CA GLY A 341 8.96 -20.38 5.18
C GLY A 341 8.70 -20.33 3.68
N VAL A 342 7.84 -19.41 3.25
CA VAL A 342 7.49 -19.23 1.84
C VAL A 342 8.45 -18.25 1.18
N PHE A 343 9.14 -18.64 0.10
CA PHE A 343 9.88 -17.70 -0.74
C PHE A 343 8.90 -16.86 -1.56
N PHE A 344 8.75 -15.57 -1.24
CA PHE A 344 7.61 -14.79 -1.73
C PHE A 344 7.94 -13.56 -2.53
N ALA A 345 9.19 -13.07 -2.48
CA ALA A 345 9.62 -11.94 -3.29
C ALA A 345 11.09 -12.07 -3.68
N CYS A 346 11.43 -11.56 -4.85
CA CYS A 346 12.80 -11.52 -5.35
C CYS A 346 13.02 -10.34 -6.31
N ARG A 347 14.28 -10.11 -6.70
CA ARG A 347 14.65 -9.03 -7.62
C ARG A 347 14.59 -9.43 -9.09
N HIS A 348 14.19 -8.49 -9.93
CA HIS A 348 14.35 -8.59 -11.40
C HIS A 348 15.78 -8.29 -11.83
N ALA A 349 16.41 -7.28 -11.21
CA ALA A 349 17.78 -6.90 -11.51
C ALA A 349 18.75 -7.91 -10.88
N VAL A 350 19.23 -8.84 -11.69
CA VAL A 350 20.13 -9.91 -11.22
C VAL A 350 21.55 -9.43 -10.93
N VAL A 351 21.96 -8.23 -11.33
CA VAL A 351 23.25 -7.66 -10.89
C VAL A 351 23.06 -6.99 -9.53
N ALA A 352 23.62 -7.61 -8.50
CA ALA A 352 23.53 -7.14 -7.12
C ALA A 352 24.87 -6.61 -6.62
N GLN A 353 24.84 -5.63 -5.73
CA GLN A 353 25.98 -5.21 -4.92
C GLN A 353 26.04 -6.03 -3.63
N ALA A 354 27.20 -6.00 -2.94
CA ALA A 354 27.26 -6.58 -1.59
C ALA A 354 26.22 -5.93 -0.67
N ASP A 355 25.58 -6.76 0.13
CA ASP A 355 24.50 -6.42 1.06
C ASP A 355 23.15 -6.04 0.42
N ASP A 356 23.02 -6.06 -0.92
CA ASP A 356 21.71 -5.94 -1.57
C ASP A 356 20.78 -7.07 -1.10
N VAL A 357 19.53 -6.74 -0.81
CA VAL A 357 18.46 -7.74 -0.63
C VAL A 357 18.19 -8.38 -2.00
N VAL A 358 18.27 -9.70 -2.09
CA VAL A 358 18.01 -10.45 -3.32
C VAL A 358 16.72 -11.27 -3.23
N GLY A 359 16.22 -11.55 -2.04
CA GLY A 359 15.03 -12.36 -1.86
C GLY A 359 14.40 -12.17 -0.51
N LYS A 360 13.15 -12.61 -0.37
CA LYS A 360 12.44 -12.60 0.90
C LYS A 360 11.75 -13.93 1.17
N VAL A 361 11.92 -14.44 2.39
CA VAL A 361 11.22 -15.63 2.89
C VAL A 361 10.35 -15.22 4.06
N ALA A 362 9.06 -15.57 3.99
CA ALA A 362 8.10 -15.32 5.06
C ALA A 362 8.05 -16.54 5.99
N GLY A 363 8.69 -16.43 7.15
CA GLY A 363 8.69 -17.46 8.19
C GLY A 363 7.66 -17.20 9.29
N GLU A 364 7.36 -18.25 10.06
CA GLU A 364 6.39 -18.20 11.16
C GLU A 364 6.99 -17.63 12.47
N GLU A 365 8.30 -17.81 12.67
CA GLU A 365 9.00 -17.38 13.87
C GLU A 365 9.70 -16.04 13.66
N ALA A 366 9.65 -15.17 14.69
CA ALA A 366 10.39 -13.92 14.68
C ALA A 366 11.91 -14.19 14.64
N LEU A 367 12.61 -13.49 13.75
CA LEU A 367 14.05 -13.62 13.60
C LEU A 367 14.79 -12.90 14.75
N ALA A 368 15.85 -13.54 15.27
CA ALA A 368 16.65 -13.00 16.36
C ALA A 368 17.42 -11.71 15.99
N ASP A 369 17.75 -11.59 14.70
CA ASP A 369 18.29 -10.38 14.07
C ASP A 369 17.45 -10.15 12.82
N PRO A 370 16.35 -9.37 12.91
CA PRO A 370 15.59 -8.99 11.73
C PRO A 370 16.48 -8.00 10.98
N LYS A 371 17.46 -8.51 10.22
CA LYS A 371 18.46 -7.67 9.54
C LYS A 371 17.69 -6.66 8.71
N HIS A 372 17.87 -5.41 9.12
CA HIS A 372 16.87 -4.35 9.00
C HIS A 372 16.53 -4.08 7.54
N TYR A 373 15.31 -3.59 7.31
CA TYR A 373 14.82 -2.92 6.09
C TYR A 373 15.92 -2.36 5.16
#